data_AF-A0A2T6CYB4-F1
#
_entry.id   AF-A0A2T6CYB4-F1
#
_cell.length_a   1.000
_cell.length_b   1.000
_cell.length_c   1.000
_cell.angle_alpha   90.00
_cell.angle_beta   90.00
_cell.angle_gamma   90.00
#
_symmetry.space_group_name_H-M   'P 1'
#
loop_
_entity.id
_entity.type
_entity.pdbx_description
1 polymer ?
#
loop_
_entity_poly.entity_id
_entity_poly.type
_entity_poly.pdbx_seq_one_letter_code
_entity_poly.pdbx_strand_id
1 'polypeptide(L)'
;MLPSRPSRVPQGFSLMEILTAIAIIAICSAMIFPYVGKLRDKATSAGCVANLRASHVALSAFAADAGSWPSVNMNHETTPTGEGTQLWFVPLVRDQYVDTSAVRIGGVNCLQASSLLCPANKILKKEPYPWTSAPYPVYPSYAMNVYWGERTVSPQRVPIGAVVNGGAILLIDSTVNGSRSIYATDPTHLRWDSANCKIPKDIHPEGAHALLANGSVISVSPASHPDIQDPRYWNPRYQK
;
A
#
# COMPACT_ATOMS: atom_id res chain seq x y z
N MET A 1 8.76 46.21 59.53
CA MET A 1 7.89 45.02 59.61
C MET A 1 6.97 45.03 58.40
N LEU A 2 7.13 44.09 57.46
CA LEU A 2 6.29 43.99 56.27
C LEU A 2 5.13 43.01 56.55
N PRO A 3 3.89 43.32 56.13
CA PRO A 3 2.75 42.44 56.37
C PRO A 3 2.85 41.16 55.53
N SER A 4 2.70 40.02 56.19
CA SER A 4 2.64 38.69 55.57
C SER A 4 1.36 38.55 54.73
N ARG A 5 1.53 38.23 53.44
CA ARG A 5 0.44 37.98 52.51
C ARG A 5 -0.36 36.76 52.98
N PRO A 6 -1.70 36.82 53.09
CA PRO A 6 -2.49 35.66 53.51
C PRO A 6 -2.35 34.54 52.48
N SER A 7 -1.97 33.36 52.94
CA SER A 7 -1.98 32.14 52.12
C SER A 7 -3.43 31.81 51.75
N ARG A 8 -3.76 31.86 50.46
CA ARG A 8 -5.07 31.35 49.99
C ARG A 8 -5.14 29.87 50.33
N VAL A 9 -6.12 29.49 51.16
CA VAL A 9 -6.47 28.09 51.39
C VAL A 9 -6.94 27.51 50.04
N PRO A 10 -6.43 26.35 49.59
CA PRO A 10 -6.92 25.74 48.36
C PRO A 10 -8.42 25.43 48.51
N GLN A 11 -9.25 25.97 47.64
CA GLN A 11 -10.64 25.53 47.53
C GLN A 11 -10.66 24.11 46.94
N GLY A 12 -11.20 23.15 47.68
CA GLY A 12 -11.45 21.81 47.17
C GLY A 12 -12.67 21.79 46.25
N PHE A 13 -12.69 20.85 45.30
CA PHE A 13 -13.84 20.64 44.42
C PHE A 13 -15.08 20.21 45.21
N SER A 14 -16.23 20.78 44.86
CA SER A 14 -17.52 20.35 45.39
C SER A 14 -17.94 19.01 44.76
N LEU A 15 -18.75 18.25 45.48
CA LEU A 15 -19.34 16.99 44.98
C LEU A 15 -20.13 17.21 43.68
N MET A 16 -20.85 18.34 43.60
CA MET A 16 -21.66 18.68 42.43
C MET A 16 -20.80 18.99 41.19
N GLU A 17 -19.65 19.64 41.37
CA GLU A 17 -18.70 19.88 40.26
C GLU A 17 -18.14 18.58 39.71
N ILE A 18 -17.80 17.63 40.58
CA ILE A 18 -17.31 16.31 40.14
C ILE A 18 -18.43 15.53 39.43
N LEU A 19 -19.64 15.50 39.99
CA LEU A 19 -20.77 14.75 39.44
C LEU A 19 -21.21 15.28 38.07
N THR A 20 -21.29 16.60 37.92
CA THR A 20 -21.66 17.23 36.64
C THR A 20 -20.57 17.04 35.59
N ALA A 21 -19.29 17.11 35.98
CA ALA A 21 -18.18 16.84 35.07
C ALA A 21 -18.21 15.41 34.51
N ILE A 22 -18.41 14.39 35.35
CA ILE A 22 -18.49 13.00 34.87
C ILE A 22 -19.74 12.77 34.03
N ALA A 23 -20.87 13.43 34.35
CA ALA A 23 -22.09 13.33 33.55
C ALA A 23 -21.88 13.89 32.13
N ILE A 24 -21.20 15.03 32.00
CA ILE A 24 -20.88 15.62 30.70
C ILE A 24 -19.93 14.71 29.91
N ILE A 25 -18.86 14.20 30.55
CA ILE A 25 -17.90 13.28 29.91
C ILE A 25 -18.62 12.00 29.44
N ALA A 26 -19.54 11.46 30.26
CA ALA A 26 -20.33 10.28 29.90
C ALA A 26 -21.17 10.54 28.64
N ILE A 27 -21.89 11.66 28.58
CA ILE A 27 -22.70 12.03 27.40
C ILE A 27 -21.83 12.22 26.16
N CYS A 28 -20.73 12.98 26.26
CA CYS A 28 -19.82 13.20 25.13
C CYS A 28 -19.20 11.88 24.63
N SER A 29 -18.73 11.03 25.54
CA SER A 29 -18.12 9.75 25.19
C SER A 29 -19.12 8.80 24.52
N ALA A 30 -20.38 8.77 24.99
CA ALA A 30 -21.44 7.94 24.42
C ALA A 30 -21.74 8.30 22.96
N MET A 31 -21.67 9.60 22.59
CA MET A 31 -21.88 10.04 21.22
C MET A 31 -20.68 9.75 20.31
N ILE A 32 -19.45 9.83 20.81
CA ILE A 32 -18.23 9.67 20.00
C ILE A 32 -17.89 8.20 19.76
N PHE A 33 -18.05 7.36 20.78
CA PHE A 33 -17.64 5.95 20.76
C PHE A 33 -18.11 5.16 19.52
N PRO A 34 -19.37 5.23 19.05
CA PRO A 34 -19.80 4.47 17.88
C PRO A 34 -19.13 4.89 16.56
N TYR A 35 -18.55 6.10 16.48
CA TYR A 35 -17.93 6.61 15.25
C TYR A 35 -16.43 6.36 15.15
N VAL A 36 -15.74 6.11 16.28
CA VAL A 36 -14.27 5.97 16.34
C VAL A 36 -13.75 4.86 15.42
N GLY A 37 -14.46 3.73 15.31
CA GLY A 37 -14.08 2.63 14.42
C GLY A 37 -14.02 3.06 12.96
N LYS A 38 -15.09 3.68 12.45
CA LYS A 38 -15.17 4.18 11.07
C LYS A 38 -14.12 5.26 10.78
N LEU A 39 -13.85 6.12 11.76
CA LEU A 39 -12.80 7.15 11.65
C LEU A 39 -11.41 6.51 11.54
N ARG A 40 -11.12 5.49 12.33
CA ARG A 40 -9.85 4.75 12.28
C ARG A 40 -9.65 4.04 10.94
N ASP A 41 -10.71 3.43 10.40
CA ASP A 41 -10.64 2.76 9.10
C ASP A 41 -10.39 3.76 7.97
N LYS A 42 -11.04 4.94 8.02
CA LYS A 42 -10.78 6.05 7.09
C LYS A 42 -9.36 6.59 7.21
N ALA A 43 -8.83 6.76 8.42
CA ALA A 43 -7.46 7.21 8.63
C ALA A 43 -6.44 6.19 8.08
N THR A 44 -6.69 4.89 8.30
CA THR A 44 -5.84 3.81 7.78
C THR A 44 -5.90 3.77 6.24
N SER A 45 -7.09 3.94 5.66
CA SER A 45 -7.29 4.08 4.21
C SER A 45 -6.52 5.27 3.64
N ALA A 46 -6.58 6.44 4.29
CA ALA A 46 -5.80 7.61 3.89
C ALA A 46 -4.28 7.35 3.93
N GLY A 47 -3.80 6.59 4.93
CA GLY A 47 -2.41 6.14 4.99
C GLY A 47 -2.02 5.25 3.82
N CYS A 48 -2.89 4.32 3.39
CA CYS A 48 -2.66 3.51 2.19
C CYS A 48 -2.54 4.39 0.93
N VAL A 49 -3.40 5.37 0.76
CA VAL A 49 -3.33 6.33 -0.37
C VAL A 49 -2.03 7.12 -0.36
N ALA A 50 -1.56 7.57 0.82
CA ALA A 50 -0.29 8.26 0.96
C ALA A 50 0.89 7.36 0.57
N ASN A 51 0.88 6.09 1.01
CA ASN A 51 1.90 5.10 0.68
C ASN A 51 1.94 4.77 -0.83
N LEU A 52 0.78 4.64 -1.49
CA LEU A 52 0.70 4.48 -2.95
C LEU A 52 1.29 5.67 -3.70
N ARG A 53 1.03 6.90 -3.25
CA ARG A 53 1.64 8.09 -3.86
C ARG A 53 3.15 8.14 -3.65
N ALA A 54 3.63 7.79 -2.45
CA ALA A 54 5.07 7.67 -2.20
C ALA A 54 5.71 6.58 -3.08
N SER A 55 5.01 5.45 -3.27
CA SER A 55 5.43 4.40 -4.20
C SER A 55 5.49 4.90 -5.64
N HIS A 56 4.53 5.70 -6.09
CA HIS A 56 4.54 6.29 -7.43
C HIS A 56 5.75 7.20 -7.64
N VAL A 57 6.10 8.02 -6.65
CA VAL A 57 7.30 8.87 -6.70
C VAL A 57 8.55 8.02 -6.85
N ALA A 58 8.70 6.97 -6.05
CA ALA A 58 9.84 6.06 -6.14
C ALA A 58 9.91 5.32 -7.48
N LEU A 59 8.78 4.81 -7.97
CA LEU A 59 8.66 4.14 -9.27
C LEU A 59 9.00 5.08 -10.42
N SER A 60 8.54 6.33 -10.35
CA SER A 60 8.80 7.35 -11.37
C SER A 60 10.26 7.79 -11.37
N ALA A 61 10.88 7.94 -10.19
CA ALA A 61 12.30 8.22 -10.05
C ALA A 61 13.15 7.09 -10.66
N PHE A 62 12.84 5.83 -10.29
CA PHE A 62 13.48 4.68 -10.91
C PHE A 62 13.27 4.67 -12.43
N ALA A 63 12.06 4.92 -12.91
CA ALA A 63 11.77 4.89 -14.34
C ALA A 63 12.56 5.97 -15.10
N ALA A 64 12.74 7.15 -14.50
CA ALA A 64 13.54 8.24 -15.07
C ALA A 64 15.01 7.82 -15.22
N ASP A 65 15.57 7.16 -14.21
CA ASP A 65 16.96 6.72 -14.21
C ASP A 65 17.20 5.49 -15.10
N ALA A 66 16.27 4.53 -15.09
CA ALA A 66 16.35 3.28 -15.85
C ALA A 66 15.77 3.39 -17.28
N GLY A 67 15.19 4.52 -17.66
CA GLY A 67 14.47 4.75 -18.93
C GLY A 67 13.17 3.96 -19.11
N SER A 68 12.79 3.15 -18.12
CA SER A 68 11.66 2.24 -18.19
C SER A 68 11.13 1.89 -16.80
N TRP A 69 9.82 1.63 -16.73
CA TRP A 69 9.17 1.20 -15.49
C TRP A 69 9.71 -0.15 -15.02
N PRO A 70 9.76 -0.42 -13.70
CA PRO A 70 10.09 -1.75 -13.21
C PRO A 70 9.18 -2.80 -13.82
N SER A 71 9.72 -3.98 -14.06
CA SER A 71 8.95 -5.13 -14.52
C SER A 71 8.55 -5.99 -13.34
N VAL A 72 7.43 -6.72 -13.49
CA VAL A 72 6.88 -7.53 -12.41
C VAL A 72 7.73 -8.76 -12.13
N ASN A 73 8.45 -9.26 -13.13
CA ASN A 73 9.31 -10.42 -13.03
C ASN A 73 10.34 -10.41 -14.17
N MET A 74 11.61 -10.14 -13.83
CA MET A 74 12.75 -10.27 -14.74
C MET A 74 13.86 -11.09 -14.13
N ASN A 75 14.66 -11.78 -14.94
CA ASN A 75 15.91 -12.35 -14.44
C ASN A 75 16.92 -11.23 -14.20
N HIS A 76 17.79 -11.37 -13.19
CA HIS A 76 18.90 -10.45 -12.96
C HIS A 76 19.74 -10.27 -14.23
N GLU A 77 19.88 -9.02 -14.71
CA GLU A 77 20.52 -8.72 -16.02
C GLU A 77 21.94 -9.28 -16.14
N THR A 78 22.71 -9.25 -15.04
CA THR A 78 24.10 -9.72 -15.01
C THR A 78 24.27 -11.15 -14.51
N THR A 79 23.21 -11.82 -14.05
CA THR A 79 23.31 -13.18 -13.50
C THR A 79 22.01 -13.97 -13.74
N PRO A 80 21.71 -14.35 -14.99
CA PRO A 80 20.39 -14.83 -15.41
C PRO A 80 19.94 -16.16 -14.78
N THR A 81 20.83 -16.84 -14.05
CA THR A 81 20.61 -18.18 -13.49
C THR A 81 21.04 -18.34 -12.03
N GLY A 82 21.57 -17.28 -11.38
CA GLY A 82 22.24 -17.39 -10.06
C GLY A 82 21.61 -16.60 -8.91
N GLU A 83 21.05 -15.41 -9.16
CA GLU A 83 20.45 -14.56 -8.09
C GLU A 83 18.92 -14.40 -8.18
N GLY A 84 18.25 -15.19 -9.02
CA GLY A 84 16.79 -15.23 -9.08
C GLY A 84 16.14 -14.04 -9.77
N THR A 85 14.81 -14.11 -9.84
CA THR A 85 13.94 -13.08 -10.41
C THR A 85 14.09 -11.74 -9.65
N GLN A 86 14.37 -10.62 -10.32
CA GLN A 86 14.09 -9.28 -9.80
C GLN A 86 12.60 -8.98 -9.98
N LEU A 87 11.88 -8.88 -8.86
CA LEU A 87 10.53 -8.36 -8.83
C LEU A 87 10.56 -6.83 -8.81
N TRP A 88 9.45 -6.21 -9.17
CA TRP A 88 9.33 -4.75 -9.34
C TRP A 88 9.83 -3.90 -8.15
N PHE A 89 9.70 -4.41 -6.93
CA PHE A 89 10.08 -3.69 -5.71
C PHE A 89 11.55 -3.91 -5.30
N VAL A 90 12.19 -4.98 -5.78
CA VAL A 90 13.57 -5.31 -5.44
C VAL A 90 14.55 -4.19 -5.85
N PRO A 91 14.53 -3.66 -7.09
CA PRO A 91 15.43 -2.57 -7.45
C PRO A 91 15.12 -1.29 -6.66
N LEU A 92 13.86 -1.01 -6.33
CA LEU A 92 13.51 0.16 -5.52
C LEU A 92 14.17 0.13 -4.14
N VAL A 93 14.18 -1.05 -3.51
CA VAL A 93 14.80 -1.24 -2.19
C VAL A 93 16.32 -1.29 -2.29
N ARG A 94 16.86 -2.05 -3.24
CA ARG A 94 18.31 -2.22 -3.43
C ARG A 94 19.00 -0.91 -3.80
N ASP A 95 18.41 -0.16 -4.72
CA ASP A 95 18.96 1.08 -5.27
C ASP A 95 18.47 2.31 -4.48
N GLN A 96 17.83 2.09 -3.32
CA GLN A 96 17.44 3.10 -2.32
C GLN A 96 16.47 4.19 -2.80
N TYR A 97 15.56 3.86 -3.72
CA TYR A 97 14.45 4.75 -4.10
C TYR A 97 13.33 4.80 -3.04
N VAL A 98 13.35 3.90 -2.07
CA VAL A 98 12.41 3.87 -0.94
C VAL A 98 13.15 3.79 0.39
N ASP A 99 12.63 4.52 1.38
CA ASP A 99 13.12 4.42 2.75
C ASP A 99 12.81 3.04 3.34
N THR A 100 13.83 2.40 3.90
CA THR A 100 13.71 1.07 4.48
C THR A 100 14.14 1.05 5.95
N SER A 101 13.56 0.12 6.69
CA SER A 101 13.89 -0.15 8.08
C SER A 101 14.25 -1.61 8.27
N ALA A 102 15.23 -1.89 9.14
CA ALA A 102 15.60 -3.26 9.46
C ALA A 102 14.54 -3.89 10.37
N VAL A 103 14.04 -5.06 10.00
CA VAL A 103 13.07 -5.84 10.77
C VAL A 103 13.54 -7.28 10.89
N ARG A 104 13.23 -7.95 12.01
CA ARG A 104 13.60 -9.35 12.22
C ARG A 104 12.38 -10.25 12.12
N ILE A 105 12.36 -11.11 11.10
CA ILE A 105 11.23 -11.98 10.76
C ILE A 105 11.74 -13.42 10.72
N GLY A 106 11.13 -14.32 11.50
CA GLY A 106 11.52 -15.74 11.49
C GLY A 106 13.01 -15.97 11.82
N GLY A 107 13.64 -15.08 12.59
CA GLY A 107 15.07 -15.14 12.91
C GLY A 107 16.01 -14.52 11.87
N VAL A 108 15.49 -14.07 10.72
CA VAL A 108 16.24 -13.45 9.62
C VAL A 108 16.13 -11.93 9.70
N ASN A 109 17.23 -11.22 9.40
CA ASN A 109 17.23 -9.76 9.27
C ASN A 109 16.77 -9.38 7.86
N CYS A 110 15.74 -8.54 7.79
CA CYS A 110 15.05 -8.16 6.57
C CYS A 110 14.96 -6.63 6.47
N LEU A 111 14.75 -6.11 5.26
CA LEU A 111 14.44 -4.69 5.02
C LEU A 111 12.95 -4.52 4.72
N GLN A 112 12.30 -3.60 5.41
CA GLN A 112 10.89 -3.27 5.18
C GLN A 112 10.76 -1.81 4.74
N ALA A 113 10.14 -1.60 3.57
CA ALA A 113 9.73 -0.29 3.09
C ALA A 113 8.25 -0.06 3.44
N SER A 114 7.96 0.91 4.32
CA SER A 114 6.59 1.21 4.76
C SER A 114 5.72 1.75 3.62
N SER A 115 6.32 2.48 2.66
CA SER A 115 5.64 3.02 1.49
C SER A 115 5.08 1.92 0.57
N LEU A 116 5.66 0.72 0.59
CA LEU A 116 5.19 -0.41 -0.22
C LEU A 116 4.18 -1.30 0.52
N LEU A 117 3.70 -0.84 1.68
CA LEU A 117 2.80 -1.58 2.56
C LEU A 117 1.52 -0.81 2.85
N CYS A 118 0.40 -1.50 2.68
CA CYS A 118 -0.93 -1.05 3.02
C CYS A 118 -1.16 -1.35 4.50
N PRO A 119 -1.37 -0.33 5.35
CA PRO A 119 -1.55 -0.51 6.78
C PRO A 119 -2.87 -1.23 7.14
N ALA A 120 -3.84 -1.29 6.21
CA ALA A 120 -5.09 -2.03 6.40
C ALA A 120 -4.97 -3.53 6.08
N ASN A 121 -3.87 -3.94 5.43
CA ASN A 121 -3.75 -5.31 4.95
C ASN A 121 -3.30 -6.26 6.07
N LYS A 122 -4.28 -6.91 6.70
CA LYS A 122 -4.06 -7.83 7.83
C LYS A 122 -3.64 -9.25 7.41
N ILE A 123 -3.74 -9.58 6.13
CA ILE A 123 -3.52 -10.94 5.60
C ILE A 123 -2.07 -11.16 5.17
N LEU A 124 -1.29 -10.07 4.98
CA LEU A 124 0.11 -10.17 4.59
C LEU A 124 0.93 -10.89 5.65
N LYS A 125 1.45 -12.06 5.29
CA LYS A 125 2.59 -12.60 6.03
C LYS A 125 3.79 -11.76 5.64
N LYS A 126 4.37 -11.07 6.63
CA LYS A 126 5.63 -10.34 6.49
C LYS A 126 6.74 -11.37 6.30
N GLU A 127 6.84 -11.99 5.13
CA GLU A 127 7.86 -12.99 4.80
C GLU A 127 9.02 -12.31 4.06
N PRO A 128 10.26 -12.79 4.24
CA PRO A 128 11.40 -12.31 3.47
C PRO A 128 11.31 -12.74 2.02
N TYR A 129 11.75 -11.88 1.11
CA TYR A 129 12.02 -12.24 -0.27
C TYR A 129 13.40 -12.89 -0.37
N PRO A 130 13.53 -14.20 -0.70
CA PRO A 130 14.75 -14.96 -0.45
C PRO A 130 15.83 -14.86 -1.54
N TRP A 131 15.57 -14.13 -2.64
CA TRP A 131 16.42 -14.12 -3.83
C TRP A 131 17.24 -12.83 -3.95
N THR A 132 17.89 -12.40 -2.87
CA THR A 132 18.83 -11.26 -2.87
C THR A 132 20.12 -11.65 -2.15
N SER A 133 21.28 -11.24 -2.69
CA SER A 133 22.60 -11.36 -2.03
C SER A 133 22.81 -10.33 -0.90
N ALA A 134 21.95 -9.32 -0.82
CA ALA A 134 21.89 -8.28 0.21
C ALA A 134 20.75 -8.56 1.22
N PRO A 135 20.56 -7.75 2.29
CA PRO A 135 19.47 -7.95 3.26
C PRO A 135 18.10 -8.15 2.60
N TYR A 136 17.38 -9.20 3.00
CA TYR A 136 16.17 -9.65 2.32
C TYR A 136 15.02 -8.63 2.44
N PRO A 137 14.48 -8.08 1.34
CA PRO A 137 13.32 -7.20 1.43
C PRO A 137 12.07 -7.98 1.84
N VAL A 138 11.18 -7.38 2.63
CA VAL A 138 9.87 -7.94 2.96
C VAL A 138 8.92 -7.77 1.77
N TYR A 139 8.07 -8.77 1.52
CA TYR A 139 7.05 -8.66 0.47
C TYR A 139 6.16 -7.41 0.65
N PRO A 140 5.90 -6.66 -0.43
CA PRO A 140 4.98 -5.53 -0.40
C PRO A 140 3.53 -6.01 -0.30
N SER A 141 2.62 -5.10 0.06
CA SER A 141 1.17 -5.34 0.06
C SER A 141 0.53 -5.13 -1.29
N TYR A 142 1.17 -4.29 -2.10
CA TYR A 142 0.67 -3.87 -3.39
C TYR A 142 1.17 -4.85 -4.44
N ALA A 143 0.27 -5.28 -5.33
CA ALA A 143 0.62 -6.08 -6.48
C ALA A 143 0.82 -5.15 -7.68
N MET A 144 1.90 -5.36 -8.42
CA MET A 144 2.07 -4.68 -9.71
C MET A 144 1.44 -5.52 -10.83
N ASN A 145 0.88 -4.82 -11.81
CA ASN A 145 0.21 -5.42 -12.95
C ASN A 145 1.20 -5.96 -14.01
N VAL A 146 0.96 -7.17 -14.53
CA VAL A 146 1.80 -7.84 -15.56
C VAL A 146 1.97 -7.10 -16.88
N TYR A 147 1.04 -6.23 -17.26
CA TYR A 147 1.18 -5.36 -18.43
C TYR A 147 2.33 -4.34 -18.29
N TRP A 148 2.84 -4.12 -17.07
CA TRP A 148 4.05 -3.32 -16.83
C TRP A 148 5.37 -4.09 -17.03
N GLY A 149 5.26 -5.32 -17.54
CA GLY A 149 6.38 -6.11 -18.06
C GLY A 149 6.44 -7.45 -17.36
N GLU A 150 6.27 -8.53 -18.11
CA GLU A 150 6.42 -9.90 -17.65
C GLU A 150 6.96 -10.78 -18.79
N ARG A 151 7.91 -11.68 -18.47
CA ARG A 151 8.57 -12.57 -19.44
C ARG A 151 7.61 -13.34 -20.37
N THR A 152 6.40 -13.66 -19.92
CA THR A 152 5.44 -14.51 -20.64
C THR A 152 4.44 -13.77 -21.52
N VAL A 153 4.14 -12.49 -21.27
CA VAL A 153 3.09 -11.74 -21.99
C VAL A 153 3.66 -10.55 -22.77
N SER A 154 4.70 -9.88 -22.25
CA SER A 154 5.40 -8.80 -22.95
C SER A 154 6.84 -8.79 -22.45
N PRO A 155 7.79 -9.39 -23.19
CA PRO A 155 9.13 -9.63 -22.68
C PRO A 155 9.95 -8.33 -22.74
N GLN A 156 9.72 -7.39 -21.83
CA GLN A 156 10.59 -6.25 -21.49
C GLN A 156 9.95 -5.27 -20.51
N ARG A 157 10.78 -4.42 -19.89
CA ARG A 157 10.35 -3.27 -19.10
C ARG A 157 9.58 -2.34 -20.03
N VAL A 158 8.54 -1.67 -19.53
CA VAL A 158 7.78 -0.71 -20.33
C VAL A 158 8.55 0.61 -20.36
N PRO A 159 9.06 1.10 -21.52
CA PRO A 159 9.71 2.40 -21.60
C PRO A 159 8.73 3.51 -21.22
N ILE A 160 9.22 4.60 -20.63
CA ILE A 160 8.35 5.72 -20.22
C ILE A 160 7.49 6.22 -21.38
N GLY A 161 8.09 6.42 -22.56
CA GLY A 161 7.38 6.92 -23.75
C GLY A 161 6.38 5.94 -24.38
N ALA A 162 6.35 4.68 -23.94
CA ALA A 162 5.37 3.69 -24.43
C ALA A 162 4.03 3.76 -23.66
N VAL A 163 3.97 4.51 -22.56
CA VAL A 163 2.75 4.66 -21.76
C VAL A 163 1.85 5.72 -22.40
N VAL A 164 0.77 5.27 -23.02
CA VAL A 164 -0.25 6.15 -23.64
C VAL A 164 -1.56 6.18 -22.85
N ASN A 165 -1.79 5.16 -22.01
CA ASN A 165 -2.94 5.08 -21.13
C ASN A 165 -2.56 5.49 -19.70
N GLY A 166 -2.74 6.78 -19.39
CA GLY A 166 -2.52 7.31 -18.04
C GLY A 166 -3.45 6.73 -16.96
N GLY A 167 -4.57 6.11 -17.37
CA GLY A 167 -5.53 5.45 -16.48
C GLY A 167 -5.24 3.97 -16.22
N ALA A 168 -4.17 3.41 -16.78
CA ALA A 168 -3.79 2.03 -16.52
C ALA A 168 -3.31 1.85 -15.08
N ILE A 169 -3.84 0.85 -14.39
CA ILE A 169 -3.46 0.45 -13.04
C ILE A 169 -2.01 -0.02 -13.05
N LEU A 170 -1.18 0.66 -12.27
CA LEU A 170 0.22 0.33 -12.03
C LEU A 170 0.35 -0.61 -10.84
N LEU A 171 -0.11 -0.16 -9.67
CA LEU A 171 -0.16 -0.95 -8.44
C LEU A 171 -1.61 -1.05 -7.95
N ILE A 172 -1.93 -2.13 -7.25
CA ILE A 172 -3.22 -2.31 -6.59
C ILE A 172 -3.04 -3.06 -5.28
N ASP A 173 -3.88 -2.79 -4.28
CA ASP A 173 -3.95 -3.61 -3.07
C ASP A 173 -4.12 -5.10 -3.42
N SER A 174 -3.37 -5.96 -2.73
CA SER A 174 -3.54 -7.40 -2.84
C SER A 174 -3.41 -8.09 -1.48
N THR A 175 -4.34 -8.99 -1.16
CA THR A 175 -4.35 -9.76 0.10
C THR A 175 -3.76 -11.16 -0.04
N VAL A 176 -3.36 -11.55 -1.25
CA VAL A 176 -2.88 -12.91 -1.49
C VAL A 176 -1.40 -12.98 -1.16
N ASN A 177 -1.07 -13.90 -0.25
CA ASN A 177 0.29 -14.12 0.23
C ASN A 177 1.26 -14.32 -0.96
N GLY A 178 2.20 -13.38 -1.15
CA GLY A 178 3.14 -13.45 -2.27
C GLY A 178 2.58 -13.05 -3.65
N SER A 179 1.47 -12.31 -3.73
CA SER A 179 1.07 -11.64 -4.98
C SER A 179 1.93 -10.42 -5.25
N ARG A 180 3.18 -10.72 -5.62
CA ARG A 180 4.16 -9.79 -6.20
C ARG A 180 3.57 -9.10 -7.43
N SER A 181 2.64 -9.80 -8.07
CA SER A 181 2.10 -9.51 -9.38
C SER A 181 0.60 -9.83 -9.42
N ILE A 182 -0.16 -9.02 -10.14
CA ILE A 182 -1.51 -9.36 -10.57
C ILE A 182 -1.52 -9.65 -12.06
N TYR A 183 -1.89 -10.89 -12.41
CA TYR A 183 -1.94 -11.30 -13.81
C TYR A 183 -3.27 -10.87 -14.39
N ALA A 184 -3.31 -9.66 -14.93
CA ALA A 184 -4.51 -9.12 -15.57
C ALA A 184 -4.88 -9.85 -16.88
N THR A 185 -3.99 -10.70 -17.40
CA THR A 185 -4.29 -11.63 -18.49
C THR A 185 -5.02 -12.89 -18.03
N ASP A 186 -5.00 -13.20 -16.73
CA ASP A 186 -5.79 -14.26 -16.14
C ASP A 186 -7.08 -13.64 -15.57
N PRO A 187 -8.23 -13.81 -16.24
CA PRO A 187 -9.48 -13.22 -15.79
C PRO A 187 -9.90 -13.72 -14.41
N THR A 188 -9.42 -14.89 -13.95
CA THR A 188 -9.77 -15.41 -12.63
C THR A 188 -9.16 -14.61 -11.48
N HIS A 189 -8.08 -13.85 -11.71
CA HIS A 189 -7.52 -12.94 -10.71
C HIS A 189 -8.29 -11.62 -10.58
N LEU A 190 -9.07 -11.25 -11.59
CA LEU A 190 -9.75 -9.95 -11.66
C LEU A 190 -11.26 -10.06 -11.44
N ARG A 191 -11.85 -11.21 -11.77
CA ARG A 191 -13.27 -11.46 -11.59
C ARG A 191 -13.66 -11.42 -10.12
N TRP A 192 -14.57 -10.52 -9.76
CA TRP A 192 -15.03 -10.38 -8.39
C TRP A 192 -15.65 -11.65 -7.82
N ASP A 193 -16.32 -12.46 -8.62
CA ASP A 193 -16.96 -13.72 -8.20
C ASP A 193 -16.00 -14.92 -8.16
N SER A 194 -14.77 -14.76 -8.63
CA SER A 194 -13.77 -15.83 -8.66
C SER A 194 -13.18 -16.09 -7.27
N ALA A 195 -13.06 -17.36 -6.90
CA ALA A 195 -12.33 -17.78 -5.69
C ALA A 195 -10.83 -17.43 -5.76
N ASN A 196 -10.30 -17.21 -6.96
CA ASN A 196 -8.91 -16.84 -7.21
C ASN A 196 -8.70 -15.32 -7.35
N CYS A 197 -9.73 -14.51 -7.10
CA CYS A 197 -9.62 -13.06 -7.20
C CYS A 197 -8.54 -12.54 -6.25
N LYS A 198 -7.60 -11.76 -6.79
CA LYS A 198 -6.44 -11.25 -6.03
C LYS A 198 -6.65 -9.84 -5.49
N ILE A 199 -7.74 -9.20 -5.86
CA ILE A 199 -8.13 -7.86 -5.44
C ILE A 199 -9.07 -7.99 -4.24
N PRO A 200 -8.70 -7.46 -3.06
CA PRO A 200 -9.59 -7.50 -1.91
C PRO A 200 -10.81 -6.60 -2.11
N LYS A 201 -11.99 -7.08 -1.72
CA LYS A 201 -13.24 -6.33 -1.86
C LYS A 201 -13.49 -5.35 -0.72
N ASP A 202 -12.91 -5.62 0.44
CA ASP A 202 -13.28 -5.06 1.74
C ASP A 202 -12.06 -4.65 2.60
N ILE A 203 -10.91 -4.42 1.97
CA ILE A 203 -9.69 -3.95 2.67
C ILE A 203 -9.82 -2.53 3.23
N HIS A 204 -10.56 -1.67 2.53
CA HIS A 204 -10.93 -0.32 2.97
C HIS A 204 -12.44 -0.13 2.83
N PRO A 205 -13.03 0.89 3.50
CA PRO A 205 -14.47 1.15 3.41
C PRO A 205 -15.00 1.33 1.97
N GLU A 206 -14.16 1.85 1.07
CA GLU A 206 -14.52 2.17 -0.33
C GLU A 206 -14.13 1.04 -1.32
N GLY A 207 -13.40 0.02 -0.86
CA GLY A 207 -12.81 -1.05 -1.70
C GLY A 207 -11.27 -1.09 -1.65
N ALA A 208 -10.65 -1.74 -2.63
CA ALA A 208 -9.20 -1.73 -2.82
C ALA A 208 -8.74 -0.42 -3.43
N HIS A 209 -7.55 0.07 -3.08
CA HIS A 209 -6.94 1.21 -3.76
C HIS A 209 -6.03 0.75 -4.90
N ALA A 210 -6.15 1.43 -6.03
CA ALA A 210 -5.32 1.23 -7.21
C ALA A 210 -4.61 2.54 -7.57
N LEU A 211 -3.30 2.47 -7.74
CA LEU A 211 -2.45 3.54 -8.27
C LEU A 211 -2.42 3.43 -9.79
N LEU A 212 -2.71 4.54 -10.48
CA LEU A 212 -2.70 4.62 -11.93
C LEU A 212 -1.34 5.14 -12.46
N ALA A 213 -1.09 4.92 -13.74
CA ALA A 213 0.12 5.36 -14.44
C ALA A 213 0.42 6.86 -14.26
N ASN A 214 -0.62 7.70 -14.28
CA ASN A 214 -0.52 9.14 -14.09
C ASN A 214 -0.29 9.60 -12.63
N GLY A 215 -0.20 8.67 -11.68
CA GLY A 215 0.01 8.95 -10.26
C GLY A 215 -1.25 9.20 -9.44
N SER A 216 -2.43 9.19 -10.06
CA SER A 216 -3.68 9.25 -9.31
C SER A 216 -3.97 7.92 -8.61
N VAL A 217 -4.66 7.98 -7.48
CA VAL A 217 -5.11 6.79 -6.74
C VAL A 217 -6.63 6.77 -6.76
N ILE A 218 -7.19 5.64 -7.17
CA ILE A 218 -8.64 5.40 -7.22
C ILE A 218 -9.00 4.24 -6.29
N SER A 219 -10.26 4.23 -5.83
CA SER A 219 -10.82 3.07 -5.13
C SER A 219 -11.60 2.20 -6.12
N VAL A 220 -11.38 0.90 -6.07
CA VAL A 220 -12.03 -0.10 -6.92
C VAL A 220 -12.77 -1.11 -6.06
N SER A 221 -13.98 -1.43 -6.47
CA SER A 221 -14.88 -2.35 -5.79
C SER A 221 -15.85 -2.96 -6.80
N PRO A 222 -16.52 -4.08 -6.46
CA PRO A 222 -17.54 -4.67 -7.35
C PRO A 222 -18.65 -3.68 -7.76
N ALA A 223 -18.95 -2.70 -6.91
CA ALA A 223 -19.98 -1.69 -7.19
C ALA A 223 -19.49 -0.57 -8.11
N SER A 224 -18.22 -0.14 -7.97
CA SER A 224 -17.66 0.96 -8.76
C SER A 224 -17.05 0.52 -10.09
N HIS A 225 -16.47 -0.68 -10.12
CA HIS A 225 -15.76 -1.24 -11.27
C HIS A 225 -16.18 -2.71 -11.49
N PRO A 226 -17.46 -2.96 -11.83
CA PRO A 226 -17.96 -4.34 -12.04
C PRO A 226 -17.23 -5.06 -13.18
N ASP A 227 -16.67 -4.31 -14.12
CA ASP A 227 -15.96 -4.74 -15.32
C ASP A 227 -14.44 -4.60 -15.19
N ILE A 228 -13.89 -4.61 -13.96
CA ILE A 228 -12.46 -4.40 -13.71
C ILE A 228 -11.55 -5.35 -14.52
N GLN A 229 -12.05 -6.49 -15.00
CA GLN A 229 -11.30 -7.38 -15.90
C GLN A 229 -11.01 -6.80 -17.30
N ASP A 230 -11.65 -5.70 -17.70
CA ASP A 230 -11.43 -5.08 -19.00
C ASP A 230 -9.96 -4.63 -19.13
N PRO A 231 -9.23 -5.06 -20.18
CA PRO A 231 -7.85 -4.67 -20.42
C PRO A 231 -7.60 -3.15 -20.44
N ARG A 232 -8.62 -2.32 -20.70
CA ARG A 232 -8.52 -0.84 -20.65
C ARG A 232 -8.04 -0.30 -19.30
N TYR A 233 -8.34 -1.00 -18.21
CA TYR A 233 -7.91 -0.61 -16.86
C TYR A 233 -6.47 -1.02 -16.56
N TRP A 234 -5.88 -1.92 -17.34
CA TRP A 234 -4.59 -2.54 -16.99
C TRP A 234 -3.50 -2.28 -18.02
N ASN A 235 -3.84 -2.26 -19.31
CA ASN A 235 -2.82 -2.14 -20.35
C ASN A 235 -2.36 -0.67 -20.50
N PRO A 236 -1.09 -0.34 -20.18
CA PRO A 236 -0.55 1.03 -20.30
C PRO A 236 -0.40 1.49 -21.75
N ARG A 237 -0.48 0.55 -22.70
CA ARG A 237 -0.42 0.79 -24.15
C ARG A 237 -1.79 0.78 -24.81
N TYR A 238 -2.87 0.68 -24.02
CA TYR A 238 -4.23 0.66 -24.56
C TYR A 238 -4.54 1.97 -25.28
N GLN A 239 -4.95 1.87 -26.55
CA GLN A 239 -5.46 2.99 -27.34
C GLN A 239 -6.97 2.82 -27.48
N LYS A 240 -7.72 3.90 -27.26
CA LYS A 240 -9.18 3.93 -27.44
C LYS A 240 -9.55 3.82 -28.91
#